data_AF-A0A7X8V5B9-F1
#
_entry.id   AF-A0A7X8V5B9-F1
#
_cell.length_a   1.000
_cell.length_b   1.000
_cell.length_c   1.000
_cell.angle_alpha   90.00
_cell.angle_beta   90.00
_cell.angle_gamma   90.00
#
_symmetry.space_group_name_H-M   'P 1'
#
loop_
_entity.id
_entity.type
_entity.pdbx_description
1 polymer ?
#
loop_
_entity_poly.entity_id
_entity_poly.type
_entity_poly.pdbx_seq_one_letter_code
_entity_poly.pdbx_strand_id
1 'polypeptide(L)'
;MLEEIRVAAEKIQTGLNSANDQFRKDKEALAGMINGLKEEAEADYQALLALAKLPDLGRINYAEALLGKTVFKTASFVLDAAGYIRELLPAKVEKPPKAKPTRDGQDITFPGRKTYPRFLIKKIAISGRGTPDSAMDRFYASGIVTGITSEPPVYGLPLTAALFAQTPNQALLKLDGEFNHVTPEFQDTVKLTLKGLPLPGLDLGGNEYLPSKILAGKADIDTTVKILPDRMELKALVTANQLKMDFSGKPDPADLIGEIVRKTLAGLDQVTLDCQLEQINERLEMKISSNLDQMIANRLEAAIGEKVAGFTRELRAEVEARLRQEEKSLISLKNSYEQAVATQLNELQERVDLEKQKLEAKKEELEAIKKELEAKKKELESEVQKKIDAEEEKLKKKLKEELEGLKDLF
;
A
#
# COMPACT_ATOMS: atom_id res chain seq x y z
N MET A 1 -12.77 22.15 -76.11
CA MET A 1 -13.91 21.26 -75.82
C MET A 1 -13.50 19.86 -75.35
N LEU A 2 -12.96 18.95 -76.19
CA LEU A 2 -12.56 17.59 -75.74
C LEU A 2 -11.42 17.60 -74.69
N GLU A 3 -10.43 18.47 -74.86
CA GLU A 3 -9.28 18.56 -73.94
C GLU A 3 -9.65 19.19 -72.59
N GLU A 4 -10.58 20.15 -72.58
CA GLU A 4 -11.07 20.79 -71.34
C GLU A 4 -11.88 19.82 -70.48
N ILE A 5 -12.65 18.92 -71.10
CA ILE A 5 -13.42 17.89 -70.40
C ILE A 5 -12.49 16.83 -69.80
N ARG A 6 -11.43 16.45 -70.51
CA ARG A 6 -10.41 15.51 -69.99
C ARG A 6 -9.67 16.10 -68.79
N VAL A 7 -9.23 17.35 -68.87
CA VAL A 7 -8.57 18.05 -67.75
C VAL A 7 -9.53 18.19 -66.56
N ALA A 8 -10.81 18.46 -66.80
CA ALA A 8 -11.82 18.49 -65.73
C ALA A 8 -11.99 17.12 -65.05
N ALA A 9 -12.06 16.04 -65.82
CA ALA A 9 -12.18 14.67 -65.29
C ALA A 9 -10.95 14.25 -64.49
N GLU A 10 -9.73 14.55 -64.94
CA GLU A 10 -8.49 14.28 -64.20
C GLU A 10 -8.44 15.10 -62.90
N LYS A 11 -8.88 16.36 -62.92
CA LYS A 11 -8.93 17.22 -61.71
C LYS A 11 -9.94 16.71 -60.69
N ILE A 12 -11.09 16.23 -61.14
CA ILE A 12 -12.11 15.60 -60.28
C ILE A 12 -11.58 14.29 -59.69
N GLN A 13 -10.94 13.43 -60.50
CA GLN A 13 -10.35 12.17 -60.04
C GLN A 13 -9.24 12.38 -59.00
N THR A 14 -8.39 13.39 -59.20
CA THR A 14 -7.32 13.75 -58.26
C THR A 14 -7.88 14.34 -56.97
N GLY A 15 -8.96 15.14 -57.05
CA GLY A 15 -9.70 15.63 -55.91
C GLY A 15 -10.38 14.52 -55.11
N LEU A 16 -10.94 13.52 -55.79
CA LEU A 16 -11.57 12.33 -55.20
C LEU A 16 -10.55 11.49 -54.41
N ASN A 17 -9.38 11.24 -55.01
CA ASN A 17 -8.30 10.51 -54.33
C ASN A 17 -7.77 11.27 -53.12
N SER A 18 -7.60 12.59 -53.23
CA SER A 18 -7.14 13.45 -52.13
C SER A 18 -8.15 13.47 -50.98
N ALA A 19 -9.46 13.55 -51.29
CA ALA A 19 -10.53 13.48 -50.29
C ALA A 19 -10.57 12.11 -49.58
N ASN A 20 -10.35 11.02 -50.32
CA ASN A 20 -10.32 9.68 -49.75
C ASN A 20 -9.10 9.46 -48.83
N ASP A 21 -7.93 10.00 -49.19
CA ASP A 21 -6.74 9.98 -48.35
C ASP A 21 -6.88 10.83 -47.09
N GLN A 22 -7.51 12.00 -47.21
CA GLN A 22 -7.81 12.86 -46.06
C GLN A 22 -8.78 12.17 -45.10
N PHE A 23 -9.83 11.54 -45.62
CA PHE A 23 -10.80 10.78 -44.84
C PHE A 23 -10.17 9.60 -44.08
N ARG A 24 -9.24 8.88 -44.72
CA ARG A 24 -8.47 7.81 -44.06
C ARG A 24 -7.64 8.33 -42.89
N LYS A 25 -6.97 9.48 -43.07
CA LYS A 25 -6.19 10.10 -41.99
C LYS A 25 -7.07 10.57 -40.83
N ASP A 26 -8.22 11.18 -41.12
CA ASP A 26 -9.16 11.64 -40.10
C ASP A 26 -9.74 10.45 -39.31
N LYS A 27 -9.96 9.31 -39.97
CA LYS A 27 -10.38 8.04 -39.34
C LYS A 27 -9.33 7.47 -38.39
N GLU A 28 -8.05 7.53 -38.77
CA GLU A 28 -6.93 7.11 -37.93
C GLU A 28 -6.74 8.06 -36.73
N ALA A 29 -6.87 9.37 -36.94
CA ALA A 29 -6.79 10.38 -35.89
C ALA A 29 -7.91 10.24 -34.85
N LEU A 30 -9.16 10.03 -35.28
CA LEU A 30 -10.28 9.77 -34.38
C LEU A 30 -10.11 8.48 -33.58
N ALA A 31 -9.59 7.41 -34.20
CA ALA A 31 -9.27 6.18 -33.49
C ALA A 31 -8.15 6.39 -32.44
N GLY A 32 -7.15 7.23 -32.77
CA GLY A 32 -6.10 7.65 -31.83
C GLY A 32 -6.64 8.42 -30.64
N MET A 33 -7.56 9.37 -30.86
CA MET A 33 -8.19 10.15 -29.79
C MET A 33 -9.04 9.28 -28.85
N ILE A 34 -9.78 8.31 -29.39
CA ILE A 34 -10.56 7.35 -28.59
C ILE A 34 -9.65 6.48 -27.72
N ASN A 35 -8.51 6.04 -28.25
CA ASN A 35 -7.53 5.28 -27.46
C ASN A 35 -6.83 6.15 -26.42
N GLY A 36 -6.52 7.41 -26.73
CA GLY A 36 -5.92 8.37 -25.79
C GLY A 36 -6.78 8.63 -24.55
N LEU A 37 -8.11 8.66 -24.70
CA LEU A 37 -9.05 8.79 -23.57
C LEU A 37 -8.90 7.66 -22.52
N LYS A 38 -8.53 6.44 -22.95
CA LYS A 38 -8.29 5.31 -22.04
C LYS A 38 -6.98 5.47 -21.28
N GLU A 39 -5.93 5.96 -21.94
CA GLU A 39 -4.62 6.19 -21.33
C GLU A 39 -4.66 7.35 -20.32
N GLU A 40 -5.37 8.42 -20.65
CA GLU A 40 -5.52 9.61 -19.78
C GLU A 40 -6.37 9.29 -18.54
N ALA A 41 -7.45 8.52 -18.70
CA ALA A 41 -8.20 7.99 -17.56
C ALA A 41 -7.30 7.15 -16.63
N GLU A 42 -6.45 6.27 -17.19
CA GLU A 42 -5.53 5.44 -16.40
C GLU A 42 -4.48 6.27 -15.64
N ALA A 43 -4.01 7.39 -16.22
CA ALA A 43 -3.09 8.30 -15.53
C ALA A 43 -3.77 9.01 -14.34
N ASP A 44 -4.99 9.50 -14.50
CA ASP A 44 -5.79 10.12 -13.44
C ASP A 44 -6.11 9.12 -12.31
N TYR A 45 -6.33 7.85 -12.65
CA TYR A 45 -6.48 6.77 -11.67
C TYR A 45 -5.27 6.63 -10.76
N GLN A 46 -4.07 6.60 -11.35
CA GLN A 46 -2.83 6.46 -10.59
C GLN A 46 -2.58 7.68 -9.68
N ALA A 47 -2.98 8.88 -10.12
CA ALA A 47 -2.88 10.10 -9.32
C ALA A 47 -3.82 10.08 -8.09
N LEU A 48 -5.07 9.65 -8.25
CA LEU A 48 -6.03 9.52 -7.15
C LEU A 48 -5.59 8.46 -6.13
N LEU A 49 -5.04 7.34 -6.60
CA LEU A 49 -4.44 6.30 -5.73
C LEU A 49 -3.26 6.83 -4.91
N ALA A 50 -2.44 7.70 -5.51
CA ALA A 50 -1.32 8.32 -4.81
C ALA A 50 -1.76 9.33 -3.74
N LEU A 51 -2.84 10.08 -4.00
CA LEU A 51 -3.45 11.00 -3.02
C LEU A 51 -4.15 10.28 -1.87
N ALA A 52 -4.68 9.07 -2.12
CA ALA A 52 -5.33 8.25 -1.10
C ALA A 52 -4.35 7.55 -0.14
N LYS A 53 -3.03 7.74 -0.30
CA LYS A 53 -2.03 7.22 0.64
C LYS A 53 -2.28 7.79 2.04
N LEU A 54 -2.66 6.89 2.92
CA LEU A 54 -3.05 7.15 4.30
C LEU A 54 -1.89 7.64 5.17
N PRO A 55 -2.19 8.25 6.34
CA PRO A 55 -1.18 8.53 7.36
C PRO A 55 -0.38 7.27 7.72
N ASP A 56 0.88 7.46 8.12
CA ASP A 56 1.80 6.39 8.51
C ASP A 56 1.31 5.69 9.80
N LEU A 57 0.57 4.58 9.61
CA LEU A 57 -0.07 3.79 10.67
C LEU A 57 0.94 3.00 11.52
N GLY A 58 2.18 2.86 11.04
CA GLY A 58 3.28 2.20 11.74
C GLY A 58 3.87 3.03 12.88
N ARG A 59 3.56 4.32 12.98
CA ARG A 59 4.02 5.21 14.06
C ARG A 59 3.15 5.17 15.32
N ILE A 60 2.01 4.49 15.27
CA ILE A 60 1.06 4.42 16.38
C ILE A 60 1.51 3.31 17.34
N ASN A 61 1.65 3.65 18.62
CA ASN A 61 1.93 2.68 19.69
C ASN A 61 0.62 2.08 20.20
N TYR A 62 0.17 1.00 19.55
CA TYR A 62 -1.07 0.31 19.89
C TYR A 62 -0.96 -0.42 21.24
N ALA A 63 0.22 -0.93 21.58
CA ALA A 63 0.49 -1.59 22.85
C ALA A 63 0.29 -0.64 24.02
N GLU A 64 0.83 0.58 23.92
CA GLU A 64 0.61 1.64 24.91
C GLU A 64 -0.86 2.07 24.98
N ALA A 65 -1.53 2.23 23.83
CA ALA A 65 -2.95 2.58 23.79
C ALA A 65 -3.86 1.51 24.45
N LEU A 66 -3.54 0.22 24.24
CA LEU A 66 -4.34 -0.89 24.74
C LEU A 66 -4.02 -1.24 26.19
N LEU A 67 -2.75 -1.39 26.52
CA LEU A 67 -2.26 -1.97 27.78
C LEU A 67 -1.56 -0.94 28.68
N GLY A 68 -1.28 0.27 28.19
CA GLY A 68 -0.42 1.24 28.88
C GLY A 68 -0.87 1.58 30.29
N LYS A 69 -2.18 1.76 30.52
CA LYS A 69 -2.72 2.03 31.87
C LYS A 69 -2.47 0.87 32.85
N THR A 70 -2.71 -0.37 32.40
CA THR A 70 -2.54 -1.57 33.23
C THR A 70 -1.06 -1.80 33.52
N VAL A 71 -0.22 -1.72 32.49
CA VAL A 71 1.23 -1.90 32.59
C VAL A 71 1.85 -0.83 33.48
N PHE A 72 1.47 0.44 33.31
CA PHE A 72 1.93 1.54 34.15
C PHE A 72 1.60 1.29 35.61
N LYS A 73 0.35 0.92 35.93
CA LYS A 73 -0.06 0.66 37.32
C LYS A 73 0.78 -0.45 37.96
N THR A 74 1.01 -1.55 37.24
CA THR A 74 1.80 -2.67 37.74
C THR A 74 3.28 -2.31 37.87
N ALA A 75 3.85 -1.61 36.89
CA ALA A 75 5.25 -1.18 36.92
C ALA A 75 5.51 -0.16 38.04
N SER A 76 4.62 0.81 38.23
CA SER A 76 4.69 1.78 39.33
C SER A 76 4.63 1.08 40.69
N PHE A 77 3.74 0.09 40.87
CA PHE A 77 3.70 -0.69 42.11
C PHE A 77 5.04 -1.38 42.43
N VAL A 78 5.72 -1.92 41.40
CA VAL A 78 7.04 -2.54 41.58
C VAL A 78 8.10 -1.49 41.94
N LEU A 79 8.09 -0.31 41.30
CA LEU A 79 9.00 0.78 41.66
C LEU A 79 8.73 1.34 43.05
N ASP A 80 7.47 1.49 43.45
CA ASP A 80 7.09 1.96 44.79
C ASP A 80 7.59 0.99 45.87
N ALA A 81 7.45 -0.32 45.64
CA ALA A 81 7.98 -1.34 46.53
C ALA A 81 9.52 -1.28 46.61
N ALA A 82 10.21 -1.03 45.49
CA ALA A 82 11.65 -0.82 45.48
C ALA A 82 12.07 0.46 46.24
N GLY A 83 11.31 1.55 46.09
CA GLY A 83 11.49 2.80 46.82
C GLY A 83 11.34 2.61 48.32
N TYR A 84 10.35 1.83 48.76
CA TYR A 84 10.18 1.50 50.18
C TYR A 84 11.35 0.68 50.74
N ILE A 85 11.89 -0.28 49.98
CA ILE A 85 13.09 -1.04 50.40
C ILE A 85 14.29 -0.12 50.55
N ARG A 86 14.47 0.84 49.64
CA ARG A 86 15.54 1.86 49.70
C ARG A 86 15.45 2.69 50.98
N GLU A 87 14.27 3.09 51.42
CA GLU A 87 14.08 3.84 52.67
C GLU A 87 14.46 3.03 53.93
N LEU A 88 14.21 1.72 53.91
CA LEU A 88 14.57 0.82 55.02
C LEU A 88 16.07 0.54 55.12
N LEU A 89 16.83 0.77 54.05
CA LEU A 89 18.28 0.56 53.97
C LEU A 89 18.98 1.88 53.67
N PRO A 90 19.04 2.86 54.59
CA PRO A 90 19.68 4.13 54.29
C PRO A 90 21.22 3.99 54.22
N ALA A 91 21.81 4.46 53.12
CA ALA A 91 23.28 4.53 52.95
C ALA A 91 23.97 5.54 53.91
N LYS A 92 23.22 6.45 54.53
CA LYS A 92 23.71 7.42 55.52
C LYS A 92 23.20 7.09 56.92
N VAL A 93 24.11 6.93 57.87
CA VAL A 93 23.77 6.88 59.30
C VAL A 93 23.57 8.32 59.79
N GLU A 94 22.34 8.82 59.78
CA GLU A 94 22.05 10.24 60.04
C GLU A 94 22.47 10.74 61.44
N LYS A 95 22.67 9.84 62.41
CA LYS A 95 23.20 10.18 63.73
C LYS A 95 24.03 9.02 64.25
N PRO A 96 25.37 8.98 64.06
CA PRO A 96 26.19 8.15 64.92
C PRO A 96 25.86 8.54 66.37
N PRO A 97 25.65 7.58 67.29
CA PRO A 97 25.36 7.92 68.67
C PRO A 97 26.42 8.90 69.17
N LYS A 98 25.99 10.07 69.66
CA LYS A 98 26.91 11.08 70.23
C LYS A 98 27.80 10.36 71.23
N ALA A 99 29.09 10.29 70.94
CA ALA A 99 30.07 9.82 71.91
C ALA A 99 29.84 10.62 73.20
N LYS A 100 29.62 9.92 74.32
CA LYS A 100 29.50 10.59 75.62
C LYS A 100 30.74 11.47 75.83
N PRO A 101 30.60 12.69 76.36
CA PRO A 101 31.76 13.53 76.66
C PRO A 101 32.73 12.76 77.55
N THR A 102 34.00 12.72 77.14
CA THR A 102 35.10 12.07 77.84
C THR A 102 35.31 12.74 79.19
N ARG A 103 35.29 11.97 80.28
CA ARG A 103 35.87 12.38 81.57
C ARG A 103 37.34 12.01 81.47
N ASP A 104 38.25 12.96 81.73
CA ASP A 104 39.70 12.80 81.53
C ASP A 104 40.22 11.46 82.08
N GLY A 105 40.61 10.61 81.14
CA GLY A 105 41.22 9.31 81.32
C GLY A 105 41.95 8.97 80.02
N GLN A 106 43.10 8.30 80.11
CA GLN A 106 43.97 8.02 78.97
C GLN A 106 43.49 6.74 78.26
N ASP A 107 43.18 6.85 76.96
CA ASP A 107 42.78 5.70 76.14
C ASP A 107 44.00 4.84 75.76
N ILE A 108 44.02 3.59 76.22
CA ILE A 108 44.95 2.56 75.76
C ILE A 108 44.31 1.84 74.57
N THR A 109 44.94 1.91 73.40
CA THR A 109 44.43 1.28 72.17
C THR A 109 44.69 -0.23 72.20
N PHE A 110 43.63 -1.04 72.34
CA PHE A 110 43.71 -2.49 72.13
C PHE A 110 43.40 -2.79 70.65
N PRO A 111 44.36 -3.28 69.85
CA PRO A 111 44.10 -3.70 68.48
C PRO A 111 43.27 -4.98 68.51
N GLY A 112 41.95 -4.88 68.32
CA GLY A 112 41.11 -6.08 68.37
C GLY A 112 39.60 -5.94 68.36
N ARG A 113 39.00 -4.81 67.99
CA ARG A 113 37.53 -4.73 67.90
C ARG A 113 37.11 -4.57 66.44
N LYS A 114 36.73 -5.69 65.81
CA LYS A 114 35.76 -5.65 64.72
C LYS A 114 34.56 -4.88 65.25
N THR A 115 34.37 -3.65 64.79
CA THR A 115 33.16 -2.88 65.09
C THR A 115 32.02 -3.61 64.42
N TYR A 116 31.20 -4.28 65.22
CA TYR A 116 30.00 -4.92 64.71
C TYR A 116 28.89 -3.87 64.61
N PRO A 117 28.05 -3.92 63.57
CA PRO A 117 26.88 -3.06 63.51
C PRO A 117 25.93 -3.37 64.69
N ARG A 118 25.11 -2.41 65.08
CA ARG A 118 24.14 -2.55 66.19
C ARG A 118 23.16 -3.70 65.97
N PHE A 119 22.85 -4.01 64.71
CA PHE A 119 22.02 -5.14 64.33
C PHE A 119 22.62 -5.82 63.10
N LEU A 120 22.71 -7.15 63.15
CA LEU A 120 23.17 -7.97 62.02
C LEU A 120 22.52 -9.34 62.06
N ILE A 121 21.79 -9.67 60.98
CA ILE A 121 21.48 -11.04 60.61
C ILE A 121 22.40 -11.42 59.45
N LYS A 122 23.40 -12.25 59.74
CA LYS A 122 24.36 -12.69 58.73
C LYS A 122 23.72 -13.53 57.64
N LYS A 123 22.79 -14.41 58.02
CA LYS A 123 22.17 -15.36 57.11
C LYS A 123 20.79 -15.77 57.62
N ILE A 124 19.80 -15.73 56.72
CA ILE A 124 18.50 -16.37 56.83
C ILE A 124 18.46 -17.44 55.74
N ALA A 125 18.19 -18.68 56.13
CA ALA A 125 17.88 -19.75 55.18
C ALA A 125 16.37 -19.98 55.21
N ILE A 126 15.76 -20.01 54.02
CA ILE A 126 14.33 -20.20 53.81
C ILE A 126 14.14 -21.54 53.12
N SER A 127 13.21 -22.34 53.60
CA SER A 127 12.77 -23.56 52.93
C SER A 127 11.31 -23.82 53.28
N GLY A 128 10.51 -24.17 52.28
CA GLY A 128 9.11 -24.52 52.44
C GLY A 128 8.71 -25.56 51.40
N ARG A 129 7.82 -26.46 51.79
CA ARG A 129 7.22 -27.45 50.89
C ARG A 129 5.72 -27.49 51.18
N GLY A 130 4.93 -27.64 50.12
CA GLY A 130 3.50 -27.81 50.27
C GLY A 130 3.15 -29.14 50.92
N THR A 131 1.98 -29.18 51.57
CA THR A 131 1.45 -30.39 52.19
C THR A 131 1.03 -31.38 51.10
N PRO A 132 1.44 -32.65 51.18
CA PRO A 132 0.92 -33.71 50.31
C PRO A 132 -0.61 -33.75 50.32
N ASP A 133 -1.20 -34.14 49.19
CA ASP A 133 -2.66 -34.27 49.00
C ASP A 133 -3.47 -32.98 49.24
N SER A 134 -2.81 -31.82 49.21
CA SER A 134 -3.45 -30.50 49.27
C SER A 134 -3.37 -29.78 47.93
N ALA A 135 -4.08 -28.65 47.79
CA ALA A 135 -3.93 -27.78 46.63
C ALA A 135 -2.48 -27.25 46.44
N MET A 136 -1.65 -27.32 47.49
CA MET A 136 -0.24 -26.95 47.47
C MET A 136 0.69 -28.14 47.23
N ASP A 137 0.17 -29.33 46.93
CA ASP A 137 1.02 -30.49 46.66
C ASP A 137 2.03 -30.18 45.53
N ARG A 138 3.28 -30.57 45.73
CA ARG A 138 4.45 -30.23 44.88
C ARG A 138 4.87 -28.75 44.86
N PHE A 139 4.27 -27.88 45.69
CA PHE A 139 4.84 -26.57 45.96
C PHE A 139 6.19 -26.73 46.68
N TYR A 140 7.18 -25.94 46.26
CA TYR A 140 8.47 -25.87 46.92
C TYR A 140 9.00 -24.44 46.86
N ALA A 141 9.57 -23.96 47.96
CA ALA A 141 10.27 -22.69 48.02
C ALA A 141 11.57 -22.85 48.81
N SER A 142 12.59 -22.13 48.39
CA SER A 142 13.87 -22.07 49.09
C SER A 142 14.57 -20.76 48.84
N GLY A 143 15.42 -20.35 49.76
CA GLY A 143 16.23 -19.17 49.53
C GLY A 143 17.23 -18.88 50.62
N ILE A 144 18.08 -17.91 50.34
CA ILE A 144 19.08 -17.40 51.28
C ILE A 144 19.04 -15.88 51.22
N VAL A 145 18.93 -15.25 52.39
CA VAL A 145 19.13 -13.81 52.54
C VAL A 145 20.34 -13.60 53.44
N THR A 146 21.26 -12.72 53.07
CA THR A 146 22.48 -12.44 53.85
C THR A 146 22.66 -10.95 54.08
N GLY A 147 23.37 -10.61 55.15
CA GLY A 147 23.83 -9.24 55.37
C GLY A 147 22.75 -8.22 55.75
N ILE A 148 21.65 -8.64 56.38
CA ILE A 148 20.65 -7.69 56.90
C ILE A 148 21.28 -6.96 58.09
N THR A 149 21.45 -5.64 57.97
CA THR A 149 22.07 -4.83 59.01
C THR A 149 21.48 -3.42 59.05
N SER A 150 21.52 -2.79 60.23
CA SER A 150 21.15 -1.39 60.39
C SER A 150 22.28 -0.42 60.00
N GLU A 151 23.51 -0.91 59.80
CA GLU A 151 24.69 -0.09 59.53
C GLU A 151 25.58 -0.74 58.43
N PRO A 152 25.14 -0.72 57.15
CA PRO A 152 25.87 -1.35 56.05
C PRO A 152 27.34 -0.89 55.91
N PRO A 153 27.69 0.40 56.08
CA PRO A 153 29.10 0.83 56.04
C PRO A 153 29.98 0.21 57.13
N VAL A 154 29.40 -0.15 58.28
CA VAL A 154 30.11 -0.82 59.39
C VAL A 154 30.28 -2.31 59.13
N TYR A 155 29.27 -2.95 58.54
CA TYR A 155 29.32 -4.37 58.19
C TYR A 155 30.28 -4.64 57.02
N GLY A 156 30.35 -3.73 56.04
CA GLY A 156 31.29 -3.78 54.92
C GLY A 156 30.94 -4.79 53.82
N LEU A 157 29.74 -5.39 53.86
CA LEU A 157 29.23 -6.34 52.87
C LEU A 157 27.79 -5.97 52.47
N PRO A 158 27.37 -6.24 51.23
CA PRO A 158 26.02 -5.94 50.77
C PRO A 158 24.98 -6.88 51.39
N LEU A 159 23.71 -6.45 51.34
CA LEU A 159 22.58 -7.34 51.56
C LEU A 159 22.31 -8.11 50.26
N THR A 160 22.23 -9.43 50.33
CA THR A 160 21.89 -10.27 49.18
C THR A 160 20.68 -11.14 49.47
N ALA A 161 19.82 -11.34 48.48
CA ALA A 161 18.71 -12.27 48.54
C ALA A 161 18.71 -13.16 47.28
N ALA A 162 18.61 -14.47 47.47
CA ALA A 162 18.42 -15.42 46.38
C ALA A 162 17.25 -16.32 46.78
N LEU A 163 16.09 -16.11 46.15
CA LEU A 163 14.85 -16.81 46.43
C LEU A 163 14.40 -17.57 45.20
N PHE A 164 13.88 -18.77 45.44
CA PHE A 164 13.32 -19.65 44.42
C PHE A 164 11.99 -20.22 44.93
N ALA A 165 10.99 -20.25 44.07
CA ALA A 165 9.75 -20.96 44.35
C ALA A 165 9.25 -21.66 43.07
N GLN A 166 8.60 -22.79 43.27
CA GLN A 166 7.93 -23.56 42.23
C GLN A 166 6.52 -23.89 42.70
N THR A 167 5.55 -23.57 41.86
CA THR A 167 4.13 -23.88 42.10
C THR A 167 3.80 -25.32 41.67
N PRO A 168 2.67 -25.89 42.15
CA PRO A 168 2.18 -27.19 41.68
C PRO A 168 2.01 -27.29 40.16
N ASN A 169 1.68 -26.15 39.52
CA ASN A 169 1.50 -26.03 38.07
C ASN A 169 2.82 -25.81 37.32
N GLN A 170 3.96 -26.04 37.99
CA GLN A 170 5.31 -25.89 37.47
C GLN A 170 5.70 -24.46 37.09
N ALA A 171 4.90 -23.44 37.46
CA ALA A 171 5.34 -22.06 37.34
C ALA A 171 6.51 -21.83 38.30
N LEU A 172 7.58 -21.22 37.80
CA LEU A 172 8.81 -20.96 38.53
C LEU A 172 8.92 -19.47 38.85
N LEU A 173 9.39 -19.15 40.04
CA LEU A 173 9.77 -17.82 40.48
C LEU A 173 11.22 -17.87 40.93
N LYS A 174 12.03 -16.95 40.41
CA LYS A 174 13.38 -16.69 40.89
C LYS A 174 13.51 -15.19 41.18
N LEU A 175 13.97 -14.86 42.38
CA LEU A 175 14.27 -13.48 42.76
C LEU A 175 15.71 -13.42 43.26
N ASP A 176 16.53 -12.61 42.60
CA ASP A 176 17.90 -12.31 43.01
C ASP A 176 17.99 -10.80 43.32
N GLY A 177 18.36 -10.45 44.54
CA GLY A 177 18.52 -9.07 44.98
C GLY A 177 19.92 -8.83 45.53
N GLU A 178 20.52 -7.71 45.18
CA GLU A 178 21.77 -7.21 45.74
C GLU A 178 21.59 -5.74 46.08
N PHE A 179 21.79 -5.40 47.35
CA PHE A 179 21.66 -4.03 47.86
C PHE A 179 22.98 -3.62 48.50
N ASN A 180 23.72 -2.75 47.82
CA ASN A 180 25.08 -2.39 48.20
C ASN A 180 25.17 -0.96 48.72
N HIS A 181 24.79 -0.79 49.99
CA HIS A 181 24.78 0.49 50.70
C HIS A 181 26.03 0.71 51.57
N VAL A 182 27.13 0.03 51.23
CA VAL A 182 28.41 0.20 51.94
C VAL A 182 28.95 1.62 51.75
N THR A 183 28.69 2.23 50.60
CA THR A 183 29.02 3.63 50.27
C THR A 183 27.77 4.41 49.89
N PRO A 184 27.81 5.76 49.96
CA PRO A 184 26.70 6.62 49.53
C PRO A 184 26.36 6.51 48.03
N GLU A 185 27.34 6.19 47.18
CA GLU A 185 27.18 5.93 45.75
C GLU A 185 26.68 4.50 45.48
N PHE A 186 25.62 4.10 46.18
CA PHE A 186 25.10 2.74 46.13
C PHE A 186 24.53 2.40 44.75
N GLN A 187 24.54 1.11 44.42
CA GLN A 187 23.89 0.56 43.25
C GLN A 187 23.21 -0.75 43.63
N ASP A 188 21.89 -0.73 43.71
CA ASP A 188 21.13 -1.94 43.99
C ASP A 188 20.56 -2.52 42.71
N THR A 189 20.42 -3.83 42.69
CA THR A 189 19.81 -4.55 41.58
C THR A 189 18.89 -5.64 42.11
N VAL A 190 17.66 -5.68 41.59
CA VAL A 190 16.70 -6.74 41.83
C VAL A 190 16.33 -7.36 40.48
N LYS A 191 16.49 -8.68 40.36
CA LYS A 191 16.09 -9.47 39.19
C LYS A 191 14.98 -10.41 39.60
N LEU A 192 13.88 -10.37 38.87
CA LEU A 192 12.74 -11.27 39.04
C LEU A 192 12.53 -12.01 37.72
N THR A 193 12.56 -13.34 37.76
CA THR A 193 12.20 -14.20 36.65
C THR A 193 11.00 -15.04 37.07
N LEU A 194 9.90 -14.93 36.32
CA LEU A 194 8.74 -15.80 36.40
C LEU A 194 8.69 -16.62 35.11
N LYS A 195 8.57 -17.95 35.20
CA LYS A 195 8.40 -18.81 34.03
C LYS A 195 7.13 -19.63 34.15
N GLY A 196 6.39 -19.75 33.05
CA GLY A 196 5.20 -20.58 32.97
C GLY A 196 4.02 -20.09 33.82
N LEU A 197 3.92 -18.78 34.07
CA LEU A 197 2.82 -18.18 34.83
C LEU A 197 1.49 -18.42 34.09
N PRO A 198 0.49 -19.10 34.67
CA PRO A 198 -0.80 -19.29 34.03
C PRO A 198 -1.52 -17.95 33.89
N LEU A 199 -1.95 -17.65 32.66
CA LEU A 199 -2.71 -16.44 32.33
C LEU A 199 -4.24 -16.52 32.53
N PRO A 200 -4.89 -17.71 32.62
CA PRO A 200 -6.31 -17.76 32.89
C PRO A 200 -6.69 -17.02 34.18
N GLY A 201 -7.69 -16.14 34.08
CA GLY A 201 -8.14 -15.31 35.19
C GLY A 201 -7.37 -14.00 35.38
N LEU A 202 -6.39 -13.68 34.52
CA LEU A 202 -5.78 -12.36 34.49
C LEU A 202 -6.81 -11.31 34.04
N ASP A 203 -7.01 -10.29 34.86
CA ASP A 203 -7.81 -9.12 34.50
C ASP A 203 -6.99 -8.20 33.59
N LEU A 204 -7.46 -8.04 32.36
CA LEU A 204 -6.83 -7.18 31.36
C LEU A 204 -7.32 -5.73 31.43
N GLY A 205 -8.26 -5.43 32.35
CA GLY A 205 -8.83 -4.11 32.54
C GLY A 205 -10.02 -3.80 31.62
N GLY A 206 -10.56 -2.59 31.76
CA GLY A 206 -11.84 -2.17 31.16
C GLY A 206 -11.78 -1.65 29.73
N ASN A 207 -10.73 -1.94 28.94
CA ASN A 207 -10.66 -1.47 27.55
C ASN A 207 -11.69 -2.23 26.68
N GLU A 208 -12.40 -1.53 25.81
CA GLU A 208 -13.44 -2.09 24.94
C GLU A 208 -12.88 -3.03 23.86
N TYR A 209 -11.62 -2.82 23.47
CA TYR A 209 -10.93 -3.61 22.45
C TYR A 209 -10.23 -4.86 23.02
N LEU A 210 -10.02 -4.92 24.34
CA LEU A 210 -9.42 -6.08 24.99
C LEU A 210 -10.45 -7.20 25.21
N PRO A 211 -10.01 -8.47 25.19
CA PRO A 211 -10.88 -9.59 25.47
C PRO A 211 -11.46 -9.50 26.88
N SER A 212 -12.65 -10.08 27.07
CA SER A 212 -13.26 -10.16 28.40
C SER A 212 -12.44 -11.05 29.32
N LYS A 213 -11.83 -12.14 28.79
CA LYS A 213 -10.98 -13.07 29.55
C LYS A 213 -9.91 -13.72 28.68
N ILE A 214 -8.83 -14.17 29.32
CA ILE A 214 -7.91 -15.16 28.76
C ILE A 214 -8.37 -16.55 29.20
N LEU A 215 -8.67 -17.42 28.24
CA LEU A 215 -9.10 -18.81 28.48
C LEU A 215 -7.92 -19.76 28.69
N ALA A 216 -6.83 -19.52 27.97
CA ALA A 216 -5.61 -20.32 28.06
C ALA A 216 -4.39 -19.45 27.72
N GLY A 217 -3.24 -19.86 28.24
CA GLY A 217 -1.95 -19.24 27.96
C GLY A 217 -1.01 -19.30 29.15
N LYS A 218 0.27 -19.16 28.86
CA LYS A 218 1.32 -19.02 29.87
C LYS A 218 2.19 -17.81 29.55
N ALA A 219 2.64 -17.11 30.59
CA ALA A 219 3.58 -16.02 30.46
C ALA A 219 4.90 -16.31 31.17
N ASP A 220 5.96 -15.86 30.53
CA ASP A 220 7.28 -15.67 31.11
C ASP A 220 7.50 -14.18 31.32
N ILE A 221 8.01 -13.79 32.48
CA ILE A 221 8.27 -12.41 32.85
C ILE A 221 9.70 -12.32 33.36
N ASP A 222 10.51 -11.49 32.73
CA ASP A 222 11.87 -11.20 33.14
C ASP A 222 11.99 -9.71 33.46
N THR A 223 12.17 -9.39 34.74
CA THR A 223 12.20 -8.02 35.26
C THR A 223 13.54 -7.73 35.91
N THR A 224 14.10 -6.56 35.65
CA THR A 224 15.27 -6.01 36.35
C THR A 224 14.94 -4.62 36.86
N VAL A 225 15.12 -4.41 38.16
CA VAL A 225 15.05 -3.10 38.81
C VAL A 225 16.45 -2.69 39.23
N LYS A 226 16.84 -1.46 38.91
CA LYS A 226 18.07 -0.83 39.39
C LYS A 226 17.72 0.38 40.24
N ILE A 227 18.36 0.50 41.39
CA ILE A 227 18.15 1.60 42.32
C ILE A 227 19.50 2.30 42.49
N LEU A 228 19.52 3.59 42.17
CA LEU A 228 20.64 4.49 42.37
C LEU A 228 20.18 5.65 43.27
N PRO A 229 21.10 6.50 43.79
CA PRO A 229 20.73 7.60 44.68
C PRO A 229 19.64 8.51 44.10
N ASP A 230 19.80 8.93 42.84
CA ASP A 230 18.95 9.95 42.22
C ASP A 230 17.97 9.40 41.16
N ARG A 231 18.03 8.09 40.90
CA ARG A 231 17.20 7.45 39.86
C ARG A 231 16.87 5.99 40.16
N MET A 232 15.72 5.55 39.68
CA MET A 232 15.33 4.14 39.64
C MET A 232 14.94 3.74 38.23
N GLU A 233 15.33 2.55 37.81
CA GLU A 233 15.01 2.02 36.48
C GLU A 233 14.37 0.64 36.63
N LEU A 234 13.26 0.41 35.96
CA LEU A 234 12.62 -0.89 35.80
C LEU A 234 12.64 -1.24 34.33
N LYS A 235 13.10 -2.45 34.02
CA LYS A 235 12.98 -3.07 32.69
C LYS A 235 12.28 -4.40 32.86
N ALA A 236 11.21 -4.63 32.10
CA ALA A 236 10.44 -5.86 32.13
C ALA A 236 10.18 -6.35 30.70
N LEU A 237 10.48 -7.62 30.46
CA LEU A 237 10.12 -8.33 29.24
C LEU A 237 9.07 -9.39 29.59
N VAL A 238 7.90 -9.29 28.98
CA VAL A 238 6.82 -10.27 29.13
C VAL A 238 6.64 -11.00 27.82
N THR A 239 6.67 -12.32 27.86
CA THR A 239 6.36 -13.18 26.70
C THR A 239 5.22 -14.12 27.06
N ALA A 240 4.07 -13.90 26.43
CA ALA A 240 2.90 -14.75 26.58
C ALA A 240 2.75 -15.65 25.35
N ASN A 241 2.51 -16.95 25.55
CA ASN A 241 2.38 -17.96 24.51
C ASN A 241 1.11 -18.80 24.70
N GLN A 242 0.67 -19.48 23.64
CA GLN A 242 -0.49 -20.37 23.62
C GLN A 242 -1.77 -19.64 24.05
N LEU A 243 -1.89 -18.38 23.64
CA LEU A 243 -2.98 -17.52 24.04
C LEU A 243 -4.30 -17.98 23.41
N LYS A 244 -5.34 -18.06 24.24
CA LYS A 244 -6.73 -18.17 23.77
C LYS A 244 -7.55 -17.11 24.46
N MET A 245 -8.14 -16.23 23.67
CA MET A 245 -8.87 -15.06 24.15
C MET A 245 -10.37 -15.27 23.98
N ASP A 246 -11.15 -14.75 24.92
CA ASP A 246 -12.61 -14.71 24.84
C ASP A 246 -13.07 -13.26 24.71
N PHE A 247 -13.90 -12.99 23.70
CA PHE A 247 -14.53 -11.69 23.48
C PHE A 247 -16.03 -11.73 23.75
N SER A 248 -16.57 -12.86 24.25
CA SER A 248 -17.97 -12.99 24.61
C SER A 248 -18.38 -11.91 25.62
N GLY A 249 -19.56 -11.32 25.39
CA GLY A 249 -20.10 -10.23 26.21
C GLY A 249 -19.51 -8.84 25.93
N LYS A 250 -18.57 -8.70 24.99
CA LYS A 250 -18.12 -7.38 24.50
C LYS A 250 -18.99 -6.96 23.30
N PRO A 251 -19.42 -5.68 23.21
CA PRO A 251 -20.14 -5.20 22.04
C PRO A 251 -19.31 -5.40 20.78
N ASP A 252 -19.95 -5.59 19.64
CA ASP A 252 -19.22 -5.68 18.37
C ASP A 252 -18.53 -4.34 18.08
N PRO A 253 -17.31 -4.36 17.50
CA PRO A 253 -16.60 -3.13 17.19
C PRO A 253 -17.42 -2.25 16.25
N ALA A 254 -17.61 -0.98 16.61
CA ALA A 254 -18.35 -0.02 15.80
C ALA A 254 -17.54 0.53 14.61
N ASP A 255 -16.22 0.40 14.67
CA ASP A 255 -15.29 0.93 13.68
C ASP A 255 -14.32 -0.14 13.12
N LEU A 256 -13.75 0.18 11.95
CA LEU A 256 -12.80 -0.69 11.26
C LEU A 256 -11.55 -0.98 12.12
N ILE A 257 -11.10 0.01 12.89
CA ILE A 257 -9.92 -0.11 13.76
C ILE A 257 -10.20 -1.16 14.83
N GLY A 258 -11.33 -1.06 15.53
CA GLY A 258 -11.72 -2.02 16.55
C GLY A 258 -11.95 -3.43 16.02
N GLU A 259 -12.51 -3.55 14.81
CA GLU A 259 -12.67 -4.84 14.13
C GLU A 259 -11.31 -5.50 13.89
N ILE A 260 -10.35 -4.73 13.38
CA ILE A 260 -9.00 -5.21 13.07
C ILE A 260 -8.24 -5.54 14.35
N VAL A 261 -8.29 -4.69 15.37
CA VAL A 261 -7.67 -4.96 16.67
C VAL A 261 -8.25 -6.24 17.26
N ARG A 262 -9.58 -6.39 17.30
CA ARG A 262 -10.23 -7.61 17.83
C ARG A 262 -9.83 -8.86 17.04
N LYS A 263 -9.89 -8.83 15.71
CA LYS A 263 -9.49 -9.95 14.85
C LYS A 263 -8.01 -10.28 14.99
N THR A 264 -7.16 -9.27 15.23
CA THR A 264 -5.74 -9.46 15.53
C THR A 264 -5.61 -10.22 16.82
N LEU A 265 -6.14 -9.68 17.91
CA LEU A 265 -6.07 -10.26 19.24
C LEU A 265 -6.65 -11.69 19.30
N ALA A 266 -7.80 -11.94 18.67
CA ALA A 266 -8.42 -13.26 18.63
C ALA A 266 -7.58 -14.33 17.93
N GLY A 267 -6.71 -13.94 16.98
CA GLY A 267 -5.83 -14.83 16.25
C GLY A 267 -4.39 -14.89 16.78
N LEU A 268 -4.10 -14.26 17.92
CA LEU A 268 -2.75 -14.25 18.50
C LEU A 268 -2.47 -15.54 19.24
N ASP A 269 -1.34 -16.17 18.91
CA ASP A 269 -0.76 -17.25 19.70
C ASP A 269 0.30 -16.73 20.69
N GLN A 270 1.06 -15.70 20.29
CA GLN A 270 2.16 -15.13 21.06
C GLN A 270 2.12 -13.60 21.11
N VAL A 271 2.40 -13.05 22.30
CA VAL A 271 2.59 -11.62 22.53
C VAL A 271 3.87 -11.40 23.30
N THR A 272 4.68 -10.43 22.86
CA THR A 272 5.86 -9.96 23.57
C THR A 272 5.68 -8.49 23.89
N LEU A 273 5.91 -8.11 25.15
CA LEU A 273 5.80 -6.75 25.66
C LEU A 273 7.10 -6.37 26.36
N ASP A 274 7.75 -5.32 25.88
CA ASP A 274 8.88 -4.67 26.54
C ASP A 274 8.38 -3.41 27.24
N CYS A 275 8.65 -3.31 28.53
CA CYS A 275 8.30 -2.17 29.36
C CYS A 275 9.55 -1.63 30.05
N GLN A 276 9.75 -0.32 29.93
CA GLN A 276 10.82 0.41 30.61
C GLN A 276 10.17 1.56 31.37
N LEU A 277 10.41 1.63 32.67
CA LEU A 277 9.92 2.70 33.53
C LEU A 277 11.12 3.29 34.27
N GLU A 278 11.36 4.57 34.08
CA GLU A 278 12.43 5.31 34.74
C GLU A 278 11.82 6.36 35.66
N GLN A 279 12.32 6.41 36.89
CA GLN A 279 12.06 7.48 37.83
C GLN A 279 13.33 8.29 38.03
N ILE A 280 13.30 9.57 37.69
CA ILE A 280 14.38 10.51 37.96
C ILE A 280 13.82 11.61 38.86
N ASN A 281 14.29 11.67 40.10
CA ASN A 281 13.65 12.44 41.16
C ASN A 281 12.15 12.06 41.31
N GLU A 282 11.24 12.99 41.02
CA GLU A 282 9.78 12.81 41.09
C GLU A 282 9.11 12.63 39.71
N ARG A 283 9.91 12.52 38.63
CA ARG A 283 9.37 12.35 37.27
C ARG A 283 9.45 10.89 36.84
N LEU A 284 8.33 10.37 36.37
CA LEU A 284 8.22 9.03 35.78
C LEU A 284 8.14 9.14 34.27
N GLU A 285 9.01 8.40 33.57
CA GLU A 285 8.96 8.22 32.12
C GLU A 285 8.80 6.72 31.82
N MET A 286 7.76 6.38 31.05
CA MET A 286 7.50 4.99 30.67
C MET A 286 7.59 4.84 29.14
N LYS A 287 8.22 3.75 28.71
CA LYS A 287 8.24 3.29 27.32
C LYS A 287 7.69 1.88 27.27
N ILE A 288 6.74 1.66 26.37
CA ILE A 288 6.14 0.36 26.12
C ILE A 288 6.30 0.06 24.63
N SER A 289 6.73 -1.15 24.30
CA SER A 289 6.69 -1.64 22.92
C SER A 289 6.24 -3.08 22.88
N SER A 290 5.58 -3.48 21.79
CA SER A 290 5.12 -4.85 21.61
C SER A 290 5.15 -5.30 20.16
N ASN A 291 5.23 -6.61 19.94
CA ASN A 291 4.96 -7.18 18.62
C ASN A 291 3.51 -6.93 18.14
N LEU A 292 2.59 -6.58 19.06
CA LEU A 292 1.23 -6.14 18.74
C LEU A 292 1.22 -4.93 17.81
N ASP A 293 2.16 -4.00 17.98
CA ASP A 293 2.20 -2.75 17.22
C ASP A 293 2.30 -3.03 15.72
N GLN A 294 3.28 -3.86 15.35
CA GLN A 294 3.50 -4.26 13.96
C GLN A 294 2.36 -5.14 13.43
N MET A 295 1.82 -6.04 14.25
CA MET A 295 0.75 -6.94 13.83
C MET A 295 -0.54 -6.19 13.53
N ILE A 296 -0.90 -5.20 14.35
CA ILE A 296 -2.08 -4.34 14.14
C ILE A 296 -1.84 -3.42 12.95
N ALA A 297 -0.69 -2.74 12.88
CA ALA A 297 -0.35 -1.85 11.76
C ALA A 297 -0.44 -2.58 10.41
N ASN A 298 0.21 -3.74 10.28
CA ASN A 298 0.20 -4.53 9.04
C ASN A 298 -1.22 -4.93 8.61
N ARG A 299 -2.06 -5.34 9.57
CA ARG A 299 -3.44 -5.74 9.27
C ARG A 299 -4.32 -4.54 8.92
N LEU A 300 -4.07 -3.39 9.53
CA LEU A 300 -4.76 -2.15 9.19
C LEU A 300 -4.38 -1.66 7.79
N GLU A 301 -3.09 -1.67 7.46
CA GLU A 301 -2.61 -1.37 6.10
C GLU A 301 -3.19 -2.32 5.06
N ALA A 302 -3.22 -3.63 5.35
CA ALA A 302 -3.80 -4.63 4.46
C ALA A 302 -5.31 -4.40 4.27
N ALA A 303 -6.06 -4.17 5.35
CA ALA A 303 -7.50 -3.96 5.30
C ALA A 303 -7.87 -2.70 4.53
N ILE A 304 -7.09 -1.62 4.67
CA ILE A 304 -7.35 -0.41 3.90
C ILE A 304 -6.88 -0.57 2.46
N GLY A 305 -5.75 -1.24 2.21
CA GLY A 305 -5.32 -1.62 0.87
C GLY A 305 -6.39 -2.41 0.11
N GLU A 306 -7.07 -3.34 0.79
CA GLU A 306 -8.19 -4.09 0.23
C GLU A 306 -9.41 -3.19 -0.06
N LYS A 307 -9.78 -2.29 0.85
CA LYS A 307 -10.87 -1.33 0.61
C LYS A 307 -10.56 -0.37 -0.54
N VAL A 308 -9.34 0.15 -0.62
CA VAL A 308 -8.88 1.01 -1.71
C VAL A 308 -8.90 0.24 -3.03
N ALA A 309 -8.39 -0.99 -3.05
CA ALA A 309 -8.44 -1.84 -4.25
C ALA A 309 -9.87 -2.15 -4.69
N GLY A 310 -10.78 -2.42 -3.76
CA GLY A 310 -12.21 -2.62 -4.02
C GLY A 310 -12.85 -1.38 -4.65
N PHE A 311 -12.70 -0.22 -4.00
CA PHE A 311 -13.18 1.05 -4.51
C PHE A 311 -12.59 1.39 -5.89
N THR A 312 -11.30 1.10 -6.10
CA THR A 312 -10.63 1.31 -7.39
C THR A 312 -11.22 0.43 -8.48
N ARG A 313 -11.54 -0.83 -8.19
CA ARG A 313 -12.19 -1.73 -9.16
C ARG A 313 -13.60 -1.25 -9.49
N GLU A 314 -14.37 -0.80 -8.50
CA GLU A 314 -15.71 -0.26 -8.70
C GLU A 314 -15.69 1.01 -9.55
N LEU A 315 -14.81 1.96 -9.22
CA LEU A 315 -14.64 3.20 -9.99
C LEU A 315 -14.19 2.91 -11.42
N ARG A 316 -13.21 2.01 -11.62
CA ARG A 316 -12.78 1.57 -12.96
C ARG A 316 -13.93 0.97 -13.74
N ALA A 317 -14.73 0.11 -13.11
CA ALA A 317 -15.90 -0.49 -13.77
C ALA A 317 -16.92 0.58 -14.18
N GLU A 318 -17.17 1.59 -13.35
CA GLU A 318 -18.11 2.67 -13.68
C GLU A 318 -17.59 3.57 -14.82
N VAL A 319 -16.31 3.96 -14.78
CA VAL A 319 -15.71 4.77 -15.85
C VAL A 319 -15.59 3.99 -17.15
N GLU A 320 -15.21 2.71 -17.11
CA GLU A 320 -15.24 1.86 -18.30
C GLU A 320 -16.66 1.74 -18.87
N ALA A 321 -17.68 1.63 -18.02
CA ALA A 321 -19.07 1.56 -18.48
C ALA A 321 -19.47 2.86 -19.20
N ARG A 322 -19.13 4.03 -18.64
CA ARG A 322 -19.37 5.33 -19.28
C ARG A 322 -18.55 5.52 -20.56
N LEU A 323 -17.27 5.15 -20.55
CA LEU A 323 -16.41 5.20 -21.73
C LEU A 323 -16.93 4.29 -22.84
N ARG A 324 -17.37 3.06 -22.54
CA ARG A 324 -17.97 2.17 -23.56
C ARG A 324 -19.27 2.73 -24.12
N GLN A 325 -20.06 3.44 -23.30
CA GLN A 325 -21.27 4.11 -23.75
C GLN A 325 -20.95 5.25 -24.72
N GLU A 326 -19.96 6.09 -24.40
CA GLU A 326 -19.51 7.18 -25.28
C GLU A 326 -18.72 6.66 -26.49
N GLU A 327 -17.94 5.58 -26.37
CA GLU A 327 -17.32 4.91 -27.52
C GLU A 327 -18.38 4.39 -28.48
N LYS A 328 -19.48 3.82 -27.98
CA LYS A 328 -20.59 3.39 -28.83
C LYS A 328 -21.25 4.58 -29.55
N SER A 329 -21.46 5.69 -28.86
CA SER A 329 -22.03 6.92 -29.45
C SER A 329 -21.09 7.46 -30.56
N LEU A 330 -19.80 7.56 -30.28
CA LEU A 330 -18.78 8.02 -31.23
C LEU A 330 -18.58 7.06 -32.41
N ILE A 331 -18.58 5.75 -32.19
CA ILE A 331 -18.50 4.74 -33.28
C ILE A 331 -19.76 4.80 -34.14
N SER A 332 -20.94 4.98 -33.55
CA SER A 332 -22.18 5.15 -34.32
C SER A 332 -22.16 6.41 -35.18
N LEU A 333 -21.62 7.52 -34.64
CA LEU A 333 -21.46 8.77 -35.36
C LEU A 333 -20.43 8.63 -36.48
N LYS A 334 -19.34 7.91 -36.25
CA LYS A 334 -18.34 7.57 -37.27
C LYS A 334 -18.95 6.73 -38.38
N ASN A 335 -19.71 5.69 -38.06
CA ASN A 335 -20.33 4.81 -39.05
C ASN A 335 -21.37 5.56 -39.90
N SER A 336 -22.16 6.45 -39.29
CA SER A 336 -23.12 7.28 -40.03
C SER A 336 -22.42 8.28 -40.95
N TYR A 337 -21.30 8.86 -40.50
CA TYR A 337 -20.47 9.73 -41.33
C TYR A 337 -19.77 8.96 -42.47
N GLU A 338 -19.25 7.75 -42.20
CA GLU A 338 -18.68 6.84 -43.20
C GLU A 338 -19.70 6.47 -44.27
N GLN A 339 -20.93 6.14 -43.88
CA GLN A 339 -22.02 5.87 -44.84
C GLN A 339 -22.37 7.11 -45.66
N ALA A 340 -22.49 8.29 -45.04
CA ALA A 340 -22.83 9.52 -45.75
C ALA A 340 -21.75 9.89 -46.78
N VAL A 341 -20.47 9.81 -46.40
CA VAL A 341 -19.34 10.11 -47.29
C VAL A 341 -19.20 9.07 -48.39
N ALA A 342 -19.35 7.77 -48.09
CA ALA A 342 -19.31 6.72 -49.10
C ALA A 342 -20.45 6.85 -50.12
N THR A 343 -21.64 7.26 -49.68
CA THR A 343 -22.79 7.51 -50.56
C THR A 343 -22.50 8.68 -51.50
N GLN A 344 -22.01 9.81 -50.96
CA GLN A 344 -21.63 10.97 -51.77
C GLN A 344 -20.48 10.69 -52.74
N LEU A 345 -19.49 9.89 -52.33
CA LEU A 345 -18.39 9.46 -53.19
C LEU A 345 -18.87 8.57 -54.33
N ASN A 346 -19.76 7.60 -54.06
CA ASN A 346 -20.37 6.76 -55.09
C ASN A 346 -21.23 7.57 -56.06
N GLU A 347 -22.04 8.52 -55.56
CA GLU A 347 -22.83 9.41 -56.41
C GLU A 347 -21.93 10.28 -57.31
N LEU A 348 -20.81 10.80 -56.78
CA LEU A 348 -19.84 11.54 -57.60
C LEU A 348 -19.16 10.62 -58.63
N GLN A 349 -18.79 9.40 -58.25
CA GLN A 349 -18.16 8.43 -59.12
C GLN A 349 -19.08 8.04 -60.29
N GLU A 350 -20.36 7.77 -59.99
CA GLU A 350 -21.37 7.51 -61.02
C GLU A 350 -21.53 8.70 -61.97
N ARG A 351 -21.55 9.94 -61.47
CA ARG A 351 -21.61 11.13 -62.32
C ARG A 351 -20.38 11.26 -63.22
N VAL A 352 -19.19 10.98 -62.69
CA VAL A 352 -17.93 10.98 -63.48
C VAL A 352 -17.95 9.90 -64.55
N ASP A 353 -18.39 8.69 -64.24
CA ASP A 353 -18.47 7.59 -65.19
C ASP A 353 -19.52 7.84 -66.28
N LEU A 354 -20.63 8.47 -65.91
CA LEU A 354 -21.69 8.89 -66.85
C LEU A 354 -21.19 10.01 -67.78
N GLU A 355 -20.38 10.95 -67.29
CA GLU A 355 -19.72 11.93 -68.16
C GLU A 355 -18.64 11.31 -69.06
N LYS A 356 -17.86 10.33 -68.56
CA LYS A 356 -16.91 9.57 -69.40
C LYS A 356 -17.62 8.80 -70.51
N GLN A 357 -18.75 8.15 -70.23
CA GLN A 357 -19.56 7.47 -71.24
C GLN A 357 -20.12 8.45 -72.29
N LYS A 358 -20.61 9.62 -71.86
CA LYS A 358 -21.04 10.69 -72.79
C LYS A 358 -19.89 11.19 -73.65
N LEU A 359 -18.67 11.24 -73.11
CA LEU A 359 -17.48 11.64 -73.85
C LEU A 359 -17.09 10.61 -74.92
N GLU A 360 -17.09 9.33 -74.58
CA GLU A 360 -16.84 8.23 -75.53
C GLU A 360 -17.91 8.19 -76.63
N ALA A 361 -19.20 8.29 -76.26
CA ALA A 361 -20.28 8.36 -77.25
C ALA A 361 -20.11 9.55 -78.21
N LYS A 362 -19.71 10.73 -77.71
CA LYS A 362 -19.41 11.90 -78.56
C LYS A 362 -18.20 11.69 -79.46
N LYS A 363 -17.18 10.93 -79.02
CA LYS A 363 -16.04 10.57 -79.89
C LYS A 363 -16.48 9.63 -81.00
N GLU A 364 -17.30 8.64 -80.69
CA GLU A 364 -17.85 7.70 -81.69
C GLU A 364 -18.74 8.42 -82.71
N GLU A 365 -19.60 9.34 -82.26
CA GLU A 365 -20.40 10.21 -83.14
C GLU A 365 -19.50 11.07 -84.05
N LEU A 366 -18.43 11.66 -83.51
CA LEU A 366 -17.47 12.44 -84.29
C LEU A 366 -16.73 11.58 -85.33
N GLU A 367 -16.35 10.34 -85.01
CA GLU A 367 -15.78 9.40 -85.97
C GLU A 367 -16.78 9.01 -87.08
N ALA A 368 -18.03 8.76 -86.72
CA ALA A 368 -19.08 8.43 -87.67
C ALA A 368 -19.34 9.59 -88.64
N ILE A 369 -19.45 10.82 -88.13
CA ILE A 369 -19.57 12.04 -88.95
C ILE A 369 -18.36 12.21 -89.86
N LYS A 370 -17.15 11.90 -89.37
CA LYS A 370 -15.92 11.98 -90.17
C LYS A 370 -15.93 10.97 -91.32
N LYS A 371 -16.38 9.73 -91.08
CA LYS A 371 -16.55 8.70 -92.12
C LYS A 371 -17.63 9.07 -93.14
N GLU A 372 -18.75 9.63 -92.71
CA GLU A 372 -19.80 10.12 -93.64
C GLU A 372 -19.31 11.28 -94.52
N LEU A 373 -18.52 12.20 -93.95
CA LEU A 373 -17.91 13.29 -94.70
C LEU A 373 -16.89 12.78 -95.74
N GLU A 374 -16.07 11.78 -95.39
CA GLU A 374 -15.17 11.13 -96.34
C GLU A 374 -15.92 10.39 -97.46
N ALA A 375 -17.02 9.72 -97.13
CA ALA A 375 -17.89 9.05 -98.12
C ALA A 375 -18.52 10.07 -99.08
N LYS A 376 -19.12 11.15 -98.56
CA LYS A 376 -19.68 12.24 -99.38
C LYS A 376 -18.63 12.91 -100.25
N LYS A 377 -17.40 13.08 -99.74
CA LYS A 377 -16.30 13.64 -100.52
C LYS A 377 -15.95 12.75 -101.72
N LYS A 378 -15.84 11.42 -101.52
CA LYS A 378 -15.63 10.46 -102.62
C LYS A 378 -16.77 10.44 -103.63
N GLU A 379 -18.01 10.56 -103.17
CA GLU A 379 -19.20 10.58 -104.03
C GLU A 379 -19.21 11.81 -104.94
N LEU A 380 -18.94 13.00 -104.36
CA LEU A 380 -18.75 14.26 -105.09
C LEU A 380 -17.60 14.19 -106.10
N GLU A 381 -16.45 13.60 -105.74
CA GLU A 381 -15.33 13.40 -106.66
C GLU A 381 -15.73 12.51 -107.86
N SER A 382 -16.51 11.45 -107.61
CA SER A 382 -17.00 10.56 -108.67
C SER A 382 -18.02 11.23 -109.60
N GLU A 383 -18.84 12.14 -109.07
CA GLU A 383 -19.87 12.85 -109.81
C GLU A 383 -19.27 13.96 -110.69
N VAL A 384 -18.21 14.62 -110.20
CA VAL A 384 -17.39 15.55 -110.98
C VAL A 384 -16.67 14.82 -112.11
N GLN A 385 -16.09 13.65 -111.85
CA GLN A 385 -15.42 12.86 -112.90
C GLN A 385 -16.38 12.43 -114.01
N LYS A 386 -17.59 11.97 -113.66
CA LYS A 386 -18.62 11.61 -114.65
C LYS A 386 -19.06 12.79 -115.51
N LYS A 387 -19.09 14.02 -114.97
CA LYS A 387 -19.41 15.23 -115.74
C LYS A 387 -18.29 15.60 -116.71
N ILE A 388 -17.03 15.43 -116.29
CA ILE A 388 -15.85 15.63 -117.15
C ILE A 388 -15.88 14.64 -118.33
N ASP A 389 -16.13 13.35 -118.06
CA ASP A 389 -16.17 12.32 -119.10
C ASP A 389 -17.35 12.54 -120.09
N ALA A 390 -18.49 13.04 -119.61
CA ALA A 390 -19.66 13.35 -120.44
C ALA A 390 -19.45 14.58 -121.34
N GLU A 391 -18.69 15.59 -120.89
CA GLU A 391 -18.27 16.72 -121.75
C GLU A 391 -17.25 16.29 -122.79
N GLU A 392 -16.33 15.38 -122.43
CA GLU A 392 -15.31 14.86 -123.35
C GLU A 392 -15.96 14.05 -124.50
N GLU A 393 -16.96 13.23 -124.20
CA GLU A 393 -17.78 12.51 -125.20
C GLU A 393 -18.59 13.47 -126.08
N LYS A 394 -19.17 14.54 -125.52
CA LYS A 394 -19.86 15.58 -126.29
C LYS A 394 -18.91 16.31 -127.25
N LEU A 395 -17.68 16.60 -126.83
CA LEU A 395 -16.67 17.21 -127.68
C LEU A 395 -16.25 16.27 -128.82
N LYS A 396 -16.03 14.98 -128.53
CA LYS A 396 -15.71 13.95 -129.54
C LYS A 396 -16.84 13.78 -130.56
N LYS A 397 -18.09 13.89 -130.13
CA LYS A 397 -19.28 13.80 -130.99
C LYS A 397 -19.41 15.01 -131.92
N LYS A 398 -19.18 16.23 -131.39
CA LYS A 398 -19.12 17.46 -132.22
C LYS A 398 -17.98 17.43 -133.23
N LEU A 399 -16.81 16.92 -132.86
CA LEU A 399 -15.67 16.78 -133.78
C LEU A 399 -15.96 15.79 -134.93
N LYS A 400 -16.78 14.77 -134.68
CA LYS A 400 -17.22 13.80 -135.69
C LYS A 400 -18.23 14.38 -136.67
N GLU A 401 -19.18 15.19 -136.17
CA GLU A 401 -20.21 15.84 -136.99
C GLU A 401 -19.62 16.93 -137.92
N GLU A 402 -18.58 17.66 -137.47
CA GLU A 402 -17.86 18.63 -138.34
C GLU A 402 -16.98 17.95 -139.41
N LEU A 403 -16.54 16.71 -139.18
CA LEU A 403 -15.71 15.92 -140.11
C LEU A 403 -16.52 15.24 -141.23
N GLU A 404 -17.82 14.98 -141.02
CA GLU A 404 -18.72 14.41 -142.04
C GLU A 404 -19.30 15.48 -142.99
N GLY A 405 -19.37 16.75 -142.57
CA GLY A 405 -19.78 17.87 -143.45
C GLY A 405 -18.73 18.30 -144.49
N LEU A 406 -17.49 17.83 -144.37
CA LEU A 406 -16.34 18.20 -145.22
C LEU A 406 -16.01 17.19 -146.34
N LYS A 407 -16.78 16.10 -146.48
CA LYS A 407 -16.49 15.00 -147.43
C LYS A 407 -17.31 14.96 -148.73
N ASP A 408 -18.35 15.78 -148.89
CA ASP A 408 -19.17 15.83 -150.12
C ASP A 408 -18.88 17.07 -151.01
N LEU A 409 -17.70 17.68 -150.87
CA LEU A 409 -17.26 18.82 -151.70
C LEU A 409 -15.92 18.58 -152.44
N PHE A 410 -15.54 17.32 -152.66
CA PHE A 410 -14.50 16.92 -153.63
C PHE A 410 -14.83 15.61 -154.35
#